data_AF-A0A7C5JDM4-F1
#
_entry.id   AF-A0A7C5JDM4-F1
#
_cell.length_a   1.000
_cell.length_b   1.000
_cell.length_c   1.000
_cell.angle_alpha   90.00
_cell.angle_beta   90.00
_cell.angle_gamma   90.00
#
_symmetry.space_group_name_H-M   'P 1'
#
loop_
_entity.id
_entity.type
_entity.pdbx_description
1 polymer ?
#
loop_
_entity_poly.entity_id
_entity_poly.type
_entity_poly.pdbx_seq_one_letter_code
_entity_poly.pdbx_strand_id
1 'polypeptide(L)' 'MNLTKIRSLARDAGVKPGKMRKADLIRSIQRSEGYFDCFASAIDGECDQRACVWREDCFVEAKKARAA' A
#
# COMPACT_ATOMS: atom_id res chain seq x y z
N MET A 1 9.24 -1.80 -1.83
CA MET A 1 9.38 -1.52 -0.37
C MET A 1 9.38 -2.83 0.44
N ASN A 2 10.28 -2.99 1.41
CA ASN A 2 10.28 -4.17 2.30
C ASN A 2 9.32 -4.00 3.50
N LEU A 3 8.88 -5.10 4.12
CA LEU A 3 7.90 -5.08 5.20
C LEU A 3 8.41 -4.34 6.47
N THR A 4 9.72 -4.38 6.73
CA THR A 4 10.32 -3.67 7.87
C THR A 4 10.16 -2.16 7.74
N LYS A 5 10.42 -1.59 6.55
CA LYS A 5 10.23 -0.16 6.28
C LYS A 5 8.76 0.23 6.33
N ILE A 6 7.86 -0.61 5.81
CA ILE A 6 6.41 -0.39 5.90
C ILE A 6 5.95 -0.31 7.35
N ARG A 7 6.44 -1.21 8.21
CA ARG A 7 6.14 -1.18 9.65
C ARG A 7 6.66 0.08 10.35
N SER A 8 7.76 0.66 9.87
CA SER A 8 8.24 1.96 10.36
C SER A 8 7.27 3.06 9.96
N LEU A 9 6.95 3.16 8.66
CA LEU A 9 6.01 4.17 8.15
C LEU A 9 4.63 4.06 8.82
N ALA A 10 4.18 2.85 9.13
CA ALA A 10 2.97 2.63 9.91
C ALA A 10 3.04 3.29 11.29
N ARG A 11 4.13 3.07 12.04
CA ARG A 11 4.30 3.70 13.35
C ARG A 11 4.37 5.21 13.26
N ASP A 12 5.09 5.73 12.26
CA ASP A 12 5.21 7.16 12.03
C ASP A 12 3.85 7.81 11.70
N ALA A 13 2.98 7.07 10.99
CA ALA A 13 1.61 7.45 10.70
C ALA A 13 0.59 7.12 11.82
N GLY A 14 1.03 6.69 13.01
CA GLY A 14 0.14 6.34 14.13
C GLY A 14 -0.61 5.00 13.98
N VAL A 15 -0.29 4.19 12.97
CA VAL A 15 -0.89 2.89 12.69
C VAL A 15 -0.10 1.77 13.38
N LYS A 16 -0.80 0.90 14.12
CA LYS A 16 -0.19 -0.29 14.75
C LYS A 16 -0.11 -1.44 13.72
N PRO A 17 1.09 -1.90 13.32
CA PRO A 17 1.22 -2.88 12.23
C PRO A 17 0.69 -4.29 12.52
N GLY A 18 0.65 -4.70 13.79
CA GLY A 18 0.04 -5.97 14.24
C GLY A 18 0.45 -7.20 13.40
N LYS A 19 -0.55 -8.06 13.13
CA LYS A 19 -0.43 -9.22 12.22
C LYS A 19 -0.97 -8.92 10.81
N MET A 20 -1.03 -7.65 10.42
CA MET A 20 -1.61 -7.24 9.14
C MET A 20 -0.76 -7.73 7.97
N ARG A 21 -1.43 -8.13 6.88
CA ARG A 21 -0.76 -8.39 5.61
C ARG A 21 -0.22 -7.08 5.04
N LYS A 22 0.76 -7.17 4.15
CA LYS A 22 1.41 -6.00 3.53
C LYS A 22 0.38 -5.02 2.94
N ALA A 23 -0.58 -5.52 2.17
CA ALA A 23 -1.60 -4.70 1.52
C ALA A 23 -2.49 -3.97 2.54
N ASP A 24 -3.01 -4.69 3.55
CA ASP A 24 -3.87 -4.10 4.58
C ASP A 24 -3.15 -3.06 5.42
N LEU A 25 -1.86 -3.30 5.68
CA LEU A 25 -1.02 -2.35 6.41
C LEU A 25 -0.82 -1.05 5.62
N ILE A 26 -0.46 -1.14 4.33
CA ILE A 26 -0.29 0.03 3.47
C ILE A 26 -1.61 0.81 3.34
N ARG A 27 -2.73 0.11 3.13
CA ARG A 27 -4.06 0.72 3.10
C ARG A 27 -4.40 1.46 4.39
N SER A 28 -4.01 0.89 5.53
CA SER A 28 -4.20 1.53 6.83
C SER A 28 -3.35 2.79 6.99
N ILE A 29 -2.13 2.80 6.46
CA ILE A 29 -1.27 4.00 6.41
C ILE A 29 -1.94 5.08 5.58
N GLN A 30 -2.39 4.75 4.35
CA GLN A 30 -3.06 5.71 3.46
C GLN A 30 -4.27 6.37 4.13
N ARG A 31 -5.12 5.60 4.82
CA ARG A 31 -6.26 6.16 5.57
C ARG A 31 -5.82 7.07 6.73
N SER A 32 -4.75 6.69 7.43
CA SER A 32 -4.22 7.50 8.54
C SER A 32 -3.63 8.83 8.05
N GLU A 33 -3.07 8.84 6.84
CA GLU A 33 -2.58 10.05 6.16
C GLU A 33 -3.71 10.89 5.53
N GLY A 34 -4.96 10.41 5.56
CA GLY A 34 -6.11 11.09 4.94
C GLY A 34 -6.28 10.82 3.45
N TYR A 35 -5.55 9.87 2.88
CA TYR A 35 -5.67 9.45 1.49
C TYR A 35 -6.65 8.28 1.32
N PHE A 36 -7.09 8.08 0.07
CA PHE A 36 -7.78 6.85 -0.32
C PHE A 36 -6.88 5.63 -0.16
N ASP A 37 -7.43 4.51 0.29
CA ASP A 37 -6.73 3.24 0.44
C ASP A 37 -6.60 2.45 -0.88
N CYS A 38 -6.16 3.16 -1.92
CA CYS A 38 -6.06 2.67 -3.28
C CYS A 38 -4.91 1.67 -3.53
N PHE A 39 -4.16 1.26 -2.50
CA PHE A 39 -3.09 0.30 -2.69
C PHE A 39 -3.60 -1.02 -3.31
N ALA A 40 -2.94 -1.45 -4.38
CA ALA A 40 -3.29 -2.60 -5.21
C ALA A 40 -4.64 -2.51 -5.95
N SER A 41 -5.24 -1.32 -6.09
CA SER A 41 -6.48 -1.16 -6.86
C SER A 41 -6.26 -0.90 -8.36
N ALA A 42 -5.03 -0.62 -8.79
CA ALA A 42 -4.67 -0.35 -10.19
C ALA A 42 -4.57 -1.64 -11.02
N ILE A 43 -5.67 -2.41 -11.08
CA ILE A 43 -5.76 -3.73 -11.73
C ILE A 43 -5.55 -3.67 -13.25
N ASP A 44 -5.87 -2.53 -13.86
CA ASP A 44 -5.68 -2.28 -15.29
C ASP A 44 -4.26 -1.81 -15.62
N GLY A 45 -3.39 -1.64 -14.61
CA GLY A 45 -2.00 -1.22 -14.80
C GLY A 45 -1.82 0.30 -14.91
N GLU A 46 -2.88 1.08 -14.70
CA GLU A 46 -2.87 2.53 -14.85
C GLU A 46 -3.05 3.25 -13.50
N CYS A 47 -2.25 4.29 -13.27
CA CYS A 47 -2.33 5.18 -12.11
C CYS A 47 -1.55 6.47 -12.43
N ASP A 48 -2.19 7.63 -12.25
CA ASP A 48 -1.64 8.95 -12.54
C ASP A 48 -0.72 9.51 -11.43
N GLN A 49 -0.80 8.96 -10.20
CA GLN A 49 0.08 9.32 -9.09
C GLN A 49 1.50 8.76 -9.27
N ARG A 50 2.31 9.44 -10.09
CA ARG A 50 3.69 9.03 -10.41
C ARG A 50 4.65 9.10 -9.22
N ALA A 51 4.41 10.02 -8.29
CA ALA A 51 5.24 10.21 -7.09
C ALA A 51 4.82 9.34 -5.89
N CYS A 52 3.85 8.44 -6.07
CA CYS A 52 3.39 7.57 -4.98
C CYS A 52 4.52 6.64 -4.53
N VAL A 53 4.89 6.71 -3.25
CA VAL A 53 5.96 5.89 -2.65
C VAL A 53 5.66 4.39 -2.70
N TRP A 54 4.39 4.02 -2.89
CA TRP A 54 3.91 2.65 -2.98
C TRP A 54 3.82 2.13 -4.42
N ARG A 55 4.08 2.96 -5.43
CA ARG A 55 3.72 2.70 -6.84
C ARG A 55 4.22 1.35 -7.37
N GLU A 56 5.50 1.04 -7.18
CA GLU A 56 6.09 -0.23 -7.65
C GLU A 56 5.40 -1.44 -7.03
N ASP A 57 5.27 -1.45 -5.70
CA ASP A 57 4.60 -2.54 -4.99
C ASP A 57 3.10 -2.60 -5.32
N CYS A 58 2.47 -1.45 -5.55
CA CYS A 58 1.06 -1.34 -5.88
C CYS A 58 0.74 -2.10 -7.17
N PHE A 59 1.53 -1.90 -8.23
CA PHE A 59 1.33 -2.63 -9.48
C PHE A 59 1.64 -4.11 -9.37
N VAL A 60 2.68 -4.48 -8.63
CA VAL A 60 3.02 -5.90 -8.38
C VAL A 60 1.87 -6.61 -7.67
N GLU A 61 1.30 -6.01 -6.62
CA GLU A 61 0.19 -6.61 -5.88
C GLU A 61 -1.13 -6.55 -6.68
N ALA A 62 -1.39 -5.48 -7.44
CA ALA A 62 -2.56 -5.39 -8.31
C ALA A 62 -2.57 -6.49 -9.39
N LYS A 63 -1.40 -6.78 -9.99
CA LYS A 63 -1.25 -7.86 -10.97
C LYS A 63 -1.55 -9.23 -10.36
N LYS A 64 -1.16 -9.47 -9.11
CA LYS A 64 -1.49 -10.71 -8.39
C LYS A 64 -2.99 -10.83 -8.14
N ALA A 65 -3.64 -9.75 -7.76
CA ALA A 65 -5.08 -9.73 -7.51
C ALA A 65 -5.91 -10.01 -8.79
N ARG A 66 -5.45 -9.53 -9.96
CA ARG A 66 -6.09 -9.84 -11.26
C ARG A 66 -5.95 -11.31 -11.67
N ALA A 67 -4.89 -11.98 -11.21
CA ALA A 67 -4.59 -13.37 -11.59
C ALA A 67 -5.21 -14.42 -10.65
N ALA A 68 -5.87 -13.98 -9.56
CA ALA A 68 -6.54 -14.81 -8.57
C ALA A 68 -8.05 -14.88 -8.85
#